data_AF-A0A0D2JEB1-F1
#
_entry.id   AF-A0A0D2JEB1-F1
#
_cell.length_a   1.000
_cell.length_b   1.000
_cell.length_c   1.000
_cell.angle_alpha   90.00
_cell.angle_beta   90.00
_cell.angle_gamma   90.00
#
_symmetry.space_group_name_H-M   'P 1'
#
loop_
_entity.id
_entity.type
_entity.pdbx_description
1 polymer ?
#
loop_
_entity_poly.entity_id
_entity_poly.type
_entity_poly.pdbx_seq_one_letter_code
_entity_poly.pdbx_strand_id
1 'polypeptide(L)'
;MDGLGMPYEVVRVDRAAAQPLNFTQLLWNPDGSARYAGYFMAPNLEAIGVLNKSDVLTLWDFQLRTGARSARFGVWPGSIGFAANLASCNAEDRPMTFSAAATTVIGASGINPSATLGNEGLWRCPFAKASATGSCPICAADFAGDCLNPSCTATQVLDFAGGATAGGALVKYADGRESLAFIFDCAAFSPTCMVLGHLSLSWLLHDIIPGQRDVLLTVHQ
;
A
#
# COMPACT_ATOMS: atom_id res chain seq x y z
N MET A 1 12.24 -6.25 1.04
CA MET A 1 12.26 -7.72 0.98
C MET A 1 13.68 -8.22 0.98
N ASP A 2 14.53 -7.79 0.02
CA ASP A 2 15.98 -8.14 -0.01
C ASP A 2 16.69 -7.93 1.33
N GLY A 3 16.53 -6.77 1.96
CA GLY A 3 17.18 -6.45 3.23
C GLY A 3 16.77 -7.33 4.41
N LEU A 4 15.73 -8.17 4.27
CA LEU A 4 15.27 -9.13 5.28
C LEU A 4 15.46 -10.59 4.83
N GLY A 5 15.97 -10.82 3.62
CA GLY A 5 16.09 -12.16 3.03
C GLY A 5 14.75 -12.86 2.75
N MET A 6 13.64 -12.10 2.73
CA MET A 6 12.31 -12.67 2.51
C MET A 6 12.12 -13.06 1.03
N PRO A 7 11.69 -14.29 0.71
CA PRO A 7 11.39 -14.69 -0.67
C PRO A 7 10.27 -13.84 -1.28
N TYR A 8 10.47 -13.38 -2.51
CA TYR A 8 9.47 -12.60 -3.24
C TYR A 8 9.59 -12.79 -4.74
N GLU A 9 8.53 -12.39 -5.45
CA GLU A 9 8.49 -12.37 -6.90
C GLU A 9 8.12 -10.95 -7.35
N VAL A 10 8.87 -10.42 -8.32
CA VAL A 10 8.53 -9.13 -8.95
C VAL A 10 7.73 -9.42 -10.19
N VAL A 11 6.47 -8.98 -10.17
CA VAL A 11 5.55 -9.14 -11.28
C VAL A 11 5.39 -7.80 -11.97
N ARG A 12 5.93 -7.69 -13.18
CA ARG A 12 5.71 -6.53 -14.04
C ARG A 12 4.45 -6.74 -14.87
N VAL A 13 3.49 -5.84 -14.72
CA VAL A 13 2.29 -5.84 -15.56
C VAL A 13 2.50 -4.93 -16.75
N ASP A 14 2.37 -5.50 -17.96
CA ASP A 14 2.42 -4.77 -19.21
C ASP A 14 1.21 -5.18 -20.06
N ARG A 15 0.27 -4.24 -20.23
CA ARG A 15 -0.96 -4.46 -20.99
C ARG A 15 -0.70 -4.65 -22.49
N ALA A 16 0.42 -4.15 -22.99
CA ALA A 16 0.81 -4.29 -24.39
C ALA A 16 1.57 -5.60 -24.65
N ALA A 17 1.85 -6.41 -23.62
CA ALA A 17 2.53 -7.68 -23.80
C ALA A 17 1.72 -8.64 -24.67
N ALA A 18 2.41 -9.39 -25.54
CA ALA A 18 1.80 -10.38 -26.43
C ALA A 18 1.06 -11.51 -25.68
N GLN A 19 1.47 -11.78 -24.44
CA GLN A 19 0.80 -12.68 -23.52
C GLN A 19 0.52 -11.91 -22.23
N PRO A 20 -0.71 -11.39 -22.04
CA PRO A 20 -1.10 -10.74 -20.82
C PRO A 20 -0.93 -11.68 -19.61
N LEU A 21 -0.60 -11.11 -18.47
CA LEU A 21 -0.43 -11.84 -17.22
C LEU A 21 -1.75 -12.54 -16.82
N ASN A 22 -1.69 -13.83 -16.52
CA ASN A 22 -2.80 -14.57 -15.95
C ASN A 22 -2.73 -14.55 -14.42
N PHE A 23 -3.51 -13.69 -13.78
CA PHE A 23 -3.52 -13.54 -12.33
C PHE A 23 -3.95 -14.81 -11.58
N THR A 24 -4.81 -15.65 -12.16
CA THR A 24 -5.19 -16.92 -11.52
C THR A 24 -4.00 -17.86 -11.43
N GLN A 25 -3.26 -18.06 -12.52
CA GLN A 25 -2.06 -18.92 -12.53
C GLN A 25 -0.89 -18.32 -11.74
N LEU A 26 -0.83 -16.98 -11.66
CA LEU A 26 0.13 -16.30 -10.81
C LEU A 26 -0.14 -16.60 -9.34
N LEU A 27 -1.37 -16.39 -8.86
CA LEU A 27 -1.71 -16.39 -7.43
C LEU A 27 -1.94 -17.79 -6.85
N TRP A 28 -2.25 -18.77 -7.68
CA TRP A 28 -2.67 -20.11 -7.25
C TRP A 28 -1.78 -21.21 -7.85
N ASN A 29 -1.49 -22.23 -7.05
CA ASN A 29 -0.94 -23.48 -7.53
C ASN A 29 -2.04 -24.31 -8.23
N PRO A 30 -1.68 -25.31 -9.06
CA PRO A 30 -2.65 -26.19 -9.71
C PRO A 30 -3.56 -26.96 -8.75
N ASP A 31 -3.12 -27.18 -7.51
CA ASP A 31 -3.89 -27.85 -6.45
C ASP A 31 -4.86 -26.90 -5.71
N GLY A 32 -4.90 -25.61 -6.08
CA GLY A 32 -5.73 -24.60 -5.46
C GLY A 32 -5.15 -23.97 -4.19
N SER A 33 -3.91 -24.30 -3.79
CA SER A 33 -3.21 -23.61 -2.71
C SER A 33 -2.69 -22.23 -3.15
N ALA A 34 -2.66 -21.28 -2.22
CA ALA A 34 -2.18 -19.93 -2.47
C ALA A 34 -0.65 -19.89 -2.62
N ARG A 35 -0.14 -19.11 -3.58
CA ARG A 35 1.30 -18.94 -3.82
C ARG A 35 1.95 -17.83 -2.99
N TYR A 36 1.17 -16.87 -2.49
CA TYR A 36 1.68 -15.71 -1.75
C TYR A 36 0.90 -15.50 -0.46
N ALA A 37 1.54 -14.86 0.53
CA ALA A 37 0.90 -14.45 1.78
C ALA A 37 0.34 -13.00 1.73
N GLY A 38 0.69 -12.25 0.69
CA GLY A 38 0.26 -10.88 0.45
C GLY A 38 1.06 -10.27 -0.68
N TYR A 39 0.73 -9.04 -1.05
CA TYR A 39 1.38 -8.37 -2.17
C TYR A 39 1.57 -6.87 -1.94
N PHE A 40 2.61 -6.34 -2.59
CA PHE A 40 2.81 -4.91 -2.75
C PHE A 40 2.36 -4.49 -4.14
N MET A 41 1.85 -3.27 -4.26
CA MET A 41 1.51 -2.67 -5.54
C MET A 41 2.07 -1.26 -5.64
N ALA A 42 2.85 -1.00 -6.68
CA ALA A 42 3.42 0.32 -6.94
C ALA A 42 3.51 0.56 -8.45
N PRO A 43 2.88 1.63 -8.99
CA PRO A 43 1.86 2.45 -8.31
C PRO A 43 0.56 1.64 -8.12
N ASN A 44 -0.55 2.26 -7.71
CA ASN A 44 -1.85 1.59 -7.57
C ASN A 44 -2.45 1.15 -8.93
N LEU A 45 -1.95 0.03 -9.48
CA LEU A 45 -2.29 -0.52 -10.80
C LEU A 45 -3.80 -0.74 -11.01
N GLU A 46 -4.54 -1.02 -9.94
CA GLU A 46 -6.01 -1.18 -9.96
C GLU A 46 -6.70 0.14 -10.36
N ALA A 47 -6.23 1.27 -9.83
CA ALA A 47 -6.89 2.57 -10.00
C ALA A 47 -6.37 3.38 -11.18
N ILE A 48 -5.18 3.08 -11.70
CA ILE A 48 -4.61 3.78 -12.86
C ILE A 48 -4.98 3.13 -14.21
N GLY A 49 -5.76 2.05 -14.20
CA GLY A 49 -6.25 1.37 -15.41
C GLY A 49 -5.23 0.53 -16.17
N VAL A 50 -4.19 0.07 -15.46
CA VAL A 50 -3.29 -0.96 -15.98
C VAL A 50 -3.95 -2.34 -15.87
N LEU A 51 -4.69 -2.59 -14.78
CA LEU A 51 -5.47 -3.81 -14.58
C LEU A 51 -6.89 -3.62 -15.10
N ASN A 52 -7.40 -4.62 -15.81
CA ASN A 52 -8.82 -4.65 -16.16
C ASN A 52 -9.68 -5.08 -14.95
N LYS A 53 -11.00 -4.92 -15.04
CA LYS A 53 -11.93 -5.24 -13.95
C LYS A 53 -11.82 -6.69 -13.47
N SER A 54 -11.63 -7.66 -14.37
CA SER A 54 -11.48 -9.08 -14.01
C SER A 54 -10.17 -9.38 -13.26
N ASP A 55 -9.07 -8.70 -13.60
CA ASP A 55 -7.80 -8.84 -12.91
C ASP A 55 -7.92 -8.31 -11.47
N VAL A 56 -8.53 -7.14 -11.30
CA VAL A 56 -8.81 -6.56 -9.97
C VAL A 56 -9.69 -7.49 -9.14
N LEU A 57 -10.77 -8.03 -9.72
CA LEU A 57 -11.63 -8.98 -9.02
C LEU A 57 -10.90 -10.29 -8.67
N THR A 58 -9.95 -10.73 -9.48
CA THR A 58 -9.11 -11.91 -9.18
C THR A 58 -8.17 -11.66 -8.01
N LEU A 59 -7.55 -10.48 -7.94
CA LEU A 59 -6.75 -10.07 -6.77
C LEU A 59 -7.61 -9.99 -5.51
N TRP A 60 -8.83 -9.47 -5.63
CA TRP A 60 -9.75 -9.35 -4.50
C TRP A 60 -10.24 -10.73 -4.02
N ASP A 61 -10.60 -11.64 -4.92
CA ASP A 61 -10.93 -13.03 -4.59
C ASP A 61 -9.78 -13.72 -3.85
N PHE A 62 -8.55 -13.52 -4.33
CA PHE A 62 -7.36 -14.04 -3.66
C PHE A 62 -7.24 -13.53 -2.22
N GLN A 63 -7.39 -12.23 -1.97
CA GLN A 63 -7.38 -11.69 -0.60
C GLN A 63 -8.49 -12.28 0.27
N LEU A 64 -9.71 -12.38 -0.26
CA LEU A 64 -10.86 -12.92 0.47
C LEU A 64 -10.67 -14.38 0.89
N ARG A 65 -10.14 -15.20 -0.02
CA ARG A 65 -10.00 -16.65 0.21
C ARG A 65 -8.81 -17.02 1.07
N THR A 66 -7.80 -16.15 1.17
CA THR A 66 -6.54 -16.45 1.85
C THR A 66 -6.30 -15.60 3.10
N GLY A 67 -7.02 -14.49 3.26
CA GLY A 67 -6.71 -13.46 4.24
C GLY A 67 -5.49 -12.61 3.86
N ALA A 68 -4.95 -12.77 2.64
CA ALA A 68 -3.79 -12.01 2.18
C ALA A 68 -4.05 -10.49 2.22
N ARG A 69 -3.10 -9.76 2.82
CA ARG A 69 -3.11 -8.30 2.90
C ARG A 69 -2.39 -7.68 1.70
N SER A 70 -2.71 -6.43 1.42
CA SER A 70 -2.01 -5.66 0.39
C SER A 70 -1.43 -4.34 0.91
N ALA A 71 -0.25 -3.97 0.43
CA ALA A 71 0.33 -2.66 0.67
C ALA A 71 0.51 -1.93 -0.67
N ARG A 72 0.03 -0.68 -0.75
CA ARG A 72 -0.03 0.07 -2.00
C ARG A 72 0.65 1.42 -1.85
N PHE A 73 1.51 1.77 -2.80
CA PHE A 73 2.18 3.05 -2.92
C PHE A 73 1.68 3.78 -4.17
N GLY A 74 1.82 5.12 -4.21
CA GLY A 74 1.31 5.94 -5.31
C GLY A 74 -0.22 5.90 -5.40
N VAL A 75 -0.91 5.80 -4.27
CA VAL A 75 -2.37 5.67 -4.23
C VAL A 75 -3.04 7.03 -4.39
N TRP A 76 -3.98 7.15 -5.33
CA TRP A 76 -4.83 8.33 -5.40
C TRP A 76 -5.81 8.36 -4.22
N PRO A 77 -5.92 9.45 -3.44
CA PRO A 77 -6.80 9.52 -2.27
C PRO A 77 -8.25 9.11 -2.53
N GLY A 78 -8.77 9.43 -3.72
CA GLY A 78 -10.13 9.05 -4.10
C GLY A 78 -10.38 7.54 -4.02
N SER A 79 -9.37 6.73 -4.37
CA SER A 79 -9.46 5.27 -4.34
C SER A 79 -9.48 4.63 -2.96
N ILE A 80 -9.22 5.44 -1.93
CA ILE A 80 -9.27 5.05 -0.51
C ILE A 80 -10.30 5.88 0.27
N GLY A 81 -11.25 6.50 -0.45
CA GLY A 81 -12.41 7.16 0.14
C GLY A 81 -12.16 8.58 0.67
N PHE A 82 -11.01 9.19 0.37
CA PHE A 82 -10.67 10.55 0.76
C PHE A 82 -10.61 11.52 -0.43
N ALA A 83 -10.91 12.79 -0.18
CA ALA A 83 -10.69 13.85 -1.16
C ALA A 83 -9.22 14.30 -1.14
N ALA A 84 -8.59 14.36 -2.32
CA ALA A 84 -7.25 14.91 -2.47
C ALA A 84 -7.26 16.43 -2.22
N ASN A 85 -6.27 16.93 -1.48
CA ASN A 85 -5.99 18.34 -1.34
C ASN A 85 -5.02 18.77 -2.44
N LEU A 86 -5.57 19.11 -3.60
CA LEU A 86 -4.80 19.44 -4.81
C LEU A 86 -3.86 20.63 -4.62
N ALA A 87 -4.26 21.61 -3.81
CA ALA A 87 -3.44 22.78 -3.51
C ALA A 87 -2.18 22.45 -2.68
N SER A 88 -2.13 21.26 -2.07
CA SER A 88 -0.98 20.77 -1.30
C SER A 88 -0.18 19.70 -2.03
N CYS A 89 -0.42 19.49 -3.34
CA CYS A 89 0.39 18.57 -4.13
C CYS A 89 1.78 19.16 -4.39
N ASN A 90 2.83 18.52 -3.87
CA ASN A 90 4.21 18.91 -4.11
C ASN A 90 5.19 17.78 -3.74
N ALA A 91 6.48 18.07 -3.84
CA ALA A 91 7.58 17.22 -3.39
C ALA A 91 8.47 17.91 -2.33
N GLU A 92 8.00 19.02 -1.74
CA GLU A 92 8.72 19.74 -0.69
C GLU A 92 8.79 18.87 0.57
N ASP A 93 9.80 19.07 1.41
CA ASP A 93 9.84 18.35 2.68
C ASP A 93 8.74 18.86 3.62
N ARG A 94 7.97 17.91 4.15
CA ARG A 94 6.98 18.15 5.19
C ARG A 94 6.99 16.96 6.14
N PRO A 95 7.51 17.09 7.35
CA PRO A 95 7.64 15.96 8.26
C PRO A 95 6.32 15.19 8.44
N MET A 96 6.43 13.87 8.59
CA MET A 96 5.30 12.97 8.81
C MET A 96 5.47 12.23 10.15
N THR A 97 4.36 11.91 10.78
CA THR A 97 4.31 11.15 12.02
C THR A 97 3.23 10.09 11.96
N PHE A 98 3.40 9.00 12.68
CA PHE A 98 2.34 8.00 12.81
C PHE A 98 1.16 8.58 13.60
N SER A 99 -0.07 8.30 13.13
CA SER A 99 -1.28 8.67 13.86
C SER A 99 -1.49 7.73 15.05
N ALA A 100 -2.36 8.09 15.99
CA ALA A 100 -2.74 7.19 17.09
C ALA A 100 -3.32 5.85 16.59
N ALA A 101 -4.02 5.87 15.45
CA ALA A 101 -4.61 4.68 14.84
C ALA A 101 -3.56 3.74 14.21
N ALA A 102 -2.35 4.23 13.94
CA ALA A 102 -1.26 3.45 13.39
C ALA A 102 -0.78 2.34 14.33
N THR A 103 -1.15 2.35 15.60
CA THR A 103 -0.76 1.31 16.59
C THR A 103 -1.05 -0.11 16.09
N THR A 104 -2.18 -0.32 15.42
CA THR A 104 -2.55 -1.63 14.84
C THR A 104 -1.74 -2.04 13.61
N VAL A 105 -1.14 -1.07 12.91
CA VAL A 105 -0.27 -1.30 11.75
C VAL A 105 1.18 -1.45 12.19
N ILE A 106 1.61 -0.69 13.19
CA ILE A 106 2.96 -0.76 13.76
C ILE A 106 3.19 -2.13 14.38
N GLY A 107 2.22 -2.66 15.15
CA GLY A 107 2.29 -4.02 15.67
C GLY A 107 3.63 -4.35 16.32
N ALA A 108 4.20 -5.51 15.99
CA ALA A 108 5.53 -5.92 16.45
C ALA A 108 6.68 -5.54 15.49
N SER A 109 6.43 -4.63 14.53
CA SER A 109 7.44 -4.21 13.53
C SER A 109 8.71 -3.60 14.15
N GLY A 110 8.66 -3.15 15.40
CA GLY A 110 9.78 -2.48 16.09
C GLY A 110 9.99 -1.02 15.65
N ILE A 111 9.09 -0.47 14.83
CA ILE A 111 9.12 0.96 14.47
C ILE A 111 8.71 1.80 15.68
N ASN A 112 9.47 2.85 15.96
CA ASN A 112 9.12 3.81 16.98
C ASN A 112 7.87 4.63 16.54
N PRO A 113 6.73 4.54 17.25
CA PRO A 113 5.52 5.28 16.89
C PRO A 113 5.70 6.80 16.95
N SER A 114 6.69 7.29 17.70
CA SER A 114 7.02 8.71 17.80
C SER A 114 8.04 9.17 16.76
N ALA A 115 8.44 8.30 15.82
CA ALA A 115 9.39 8.68 14.78
C ALA A 115 8.82 9.78 13.87
N THR A 116 9.67 10.74 13.55
CA THR A 116 9.40 11.74 12.51
C THR A 116 10.07 11.28 11.22
N LEU A 117 9.29 11.23 10.14
CA LEU A 117 9.73 10.77 8.82
C LEU A 117 9.78 11.96 7.85
N GLY A 118 10.88 12.11 7.10
CA GLY A 118 10.99 13.09 6.02
C GLY A 118 10.29 12.62 4.75
N ASN A 119 10.00 13.51 3.81
CA ASN A 119 9.46 13.14 2.49
C ASN A 119 9.90 14.06 1.37
N GLU A 120 10.98 14.79 1.59
CA GLU A 120 11.66 15.55 0.55
C GLU A 120 11.82 14.72 -0.73
N GLY A 121 11.46 15.32 -1.86
CA GLY A 121 11.56 14.69 -3.18
C GLY A 121 10.48 13.66 -3.50
N LEU A 122 9.60 13.29 -2.56
CA LEU A 122 8.47 12.39 -2.83
C LEU A 122 7.25 13.20 -3.28
N TRP A 123 6.94 13.14 -4.58
CA TRP A 123 5.72 13.74 -5.12
C TRP A 123 4.48 13.08 -4.54
N ARG A 124 3.54 13.90 -4.07
CA ARG A 124 2.35 13.41 -3.36
C ARG A 124 1.23 14.44 -3.41
N CYS A 125 0.00 13.97 -3.30
CA CYS A 125 -1.19 14.80 -3.11
C CYS A 125 -1.88 14.42 -1.79
N PRO A 126 -1.57 15.12 -0.66
CA PRO A 126 -2.16 14.85 0.64
C PRO A 126 -3.68 14.83 0.61
N PHE A 127 -4.32 14.10 1.52
CA PHE A 127 -5.76 14.20 1.72
C PHE A 127 -6.10 14.88 3.04
N ALA A 128 -7.24 15.55 3.10
CA ALA A 128 -7.76 16.12 4.34
C ALA A 128 -8.21 15.00 5.28
N LYS A 129 -7.94 15.13 6.58
CA LYS A 129 -8.34 14.15 7.61
C LYS A 129 -9.85 14.16 7.95
N ALA A 130 -10.68 14.67 7.03
CA ALA A 130 -12.13 14.56 7.15
C ALA A 130 -12.55 13.08 7.06
N SER A 131 -13.76 12.76 7.52
CA SER A 131 -14.28 11.39 7.45
C SER A 131 -14.28 10.87 6.02
N ALA A 132 -13.71 9.68 5.81
CA ALA A 132 -13.79 8.98 4.53
C ALA A 132 -15.26 8.76 4.14
N THR A 133 -15.53 8.72 2.84
CA THR A 133 -16.89 8.65 2.26
C THR A 133 -17.61 7.31 2.48
N GLY A 134 -16.98 6.34 3.15
CA GLY A 134 -17.52 4.99 3.37
C GLY A 134 -17.45 4.06 2.15
N SER A 135 -16.95 4.56 1.02
CA SER A 135 -16.69 3.80 -0.20
C SER A 135 -15.28 4.08 -0.70
N CYS A 136 -14.64 3.06 -1.28
CA CYS A 136 -13.28 3.12 -1.81
C CYS A 136 -13.31 2.84 -3.32
N PRO A 137 -13.78 3.81 -4.13
CA PRO A 137 -14.05 3.61 -5.55
C PRO A 137 -12.76 3.36 -6.35
N ILE A 138 -12.75 2.32 -7.16
CA ILE A 138 -11.74 2.09 -8.19
C ILE A 138 -12.39 2.37 -9.55
N CYS A 139 -12.01 3.51 -10.11
CA CYS A 139 -12.49 4.01 -11.40
C CYS A 139 -11.30 4.07 -12.36
N ALA A 140 -11.05 2.97 -13.07
CA ALA A 140 -10.08 2.95 -14.15
C ALA A 140 -10.74 3.32 -15.47
N ALA A 141 -9.98 3.94 -16.39
CA ALA A 141 -10.49 4.39 -17.69
C ALA A 141 -11.05 3.25 -18.57
N ASP A 142 -10.64 2.01 -18.32
CA ASP A 142 -11.07 0.81 -19.05
C ASP A 142 -12.21 0.05 -18.37
N PHE A 143 -12.67 0.50 -17.20
CA PHE A 143 -13.95 0.04 -16.65
C PHE A 143 -15.01 0.80 -17.43
N ALA A 144 -15.78 0.12 -18.28
CA ALA A 144 -16.72 0.71 -19.25
C ALA A 144 -17.90 1.47 -18.61
N GLY A 145 -17.64 2.52 -17.82
CA GLY A 145 -18.59 3.32 -17.07
C GLY A 145 -18.78 2.92 -15.59
N ASP A 146 -18.41 1.69 -15.21
CA ASP A 146 -18.72 1.13 -13.89
C ASP A 146 -17.50 1.02 -12.99
N CYS A 147 -17.28 2.02 -12.13
CA CYS A 147 -16.33 1.90 -11.03
C CYS A 147 -16.65 0.69 -10.14
N LEU A 148 -15.62 0.05 -9.61
CA LEU A 148 -15.79 -0.86 -8.48
C LEU A 148 -15.94 -0.01 -7.22
N ASN A 149 -17.08 -0.09 -6.52
CA ASN A 149 -17.38 0.75 -5.36
C ASN A 149 -17.53 -0.07 -4.08
N PRO A 150 -16.48 -0.78 -3.61
CA PRO A 150 -16.58 -1.54 -2.39
C PRO A 150 -16.78 -0.61 -1.19
N SER A 151 -17.68 -1.01 -0.29
CA SER A 151 -17.82 -0.36 1.02
C SER A 151 -16.54 -0.56 1.82
N CYS A 152 -16.07 0.50 2.48
CA CYS A 152 -14.83 0.46 3.25
C CYS A 152 -14.84 1.45 4.41
N THR A 153 -13.99 1.17 5.39
CA THR A 153 -13.55 2.13 6.39
C THR A 153 -12.08 2.42 6.15
N ALA A 154 -11.74 3.68 5.91
CA ALA A 154 -10.36 4.11 5.76
C ALA A 154 -9.95 4.97 6.96
N THR A 155 -8.89 4.56 7.64
CA THR A 155 -8.37 5.20 8.85
C THR A 155 -6.97 5.70 8.58
N GLN A 156 -6.72 6.99 8.75
CA GLN A 156 -5.39 7.58 8.56
C GLN A 156 -4.37 7.00 9.56
N VAL A 157 -3.19 6.64 9.06
CA VAL A 157 -2.09 6.05 9.86
C VAL A 157 -0.79 6.85 9.75
N LEU A 158 -0.70 7.77 8.78
CA LEU A 158 0.46 8.61 8.57
C LEU A 158 -0.01 10.05 8.33
N ASP A 159 0.27 10.93 9.28
CA ASP A 159 -0.14 12.33 9.27
C ASP A 159 1.02 13.22 8.82
N PHE A 160 0.73 14.30 8.09
CA PHE A 160 1.72 15.36 7.87
C PHE A 160 1.73 16.35 9.04
N ALA A 161 2.88 16.96 9.29
CA ALA A 161 3.06 18.05 10.24
C ALA A 161 2.02 19.15 10.00
N GLY A 162 1.49 19.71 11.09
CA GLY A 162 0.35 20.64 11.09
C GLY A 162 -1.02 19.95 11.17
N GLY A 163 -1.09 18.62 11.08
CA GLY A 163 -2.22 17.82 11.54
C GLY A 163 -3.52 17.91 10.74
N ALA A 164 -3.58 18.71 9.68
CA ALA A 164 -4.77 18.88 8.82
C ALA A 164 -4.86 17.84 7.69
N THR A 165 -3.74 17.27 7.29
CA THR A 165 -3.64 16.37 6.13
C THR A 165 -2.87 15.10 6.47
N ALA A 166 -3.15 14.02 5.76
CA ALA A 166 -2.51 12.73 5.92
C ALA A 166 -1.96 12.19 4.59
N GLY A 167 -0.96 11.31 4.73
CA GLY A 167 -0.18 10.70 3.66
C GLY A 167 -0.36 9.19 3.53
N GLY A 168 -1.08 8.55 4.45
CA GLY A 168 -1.36 7.13 4.39
C GLY A 168 -2.53 6.70 5.27
N ALA A 169 -3.18 5.61 4.88
CA ALA A 169 -4.35 5.06 5.54
C ALA A 169 -4.35 3.53 5.55
N LEU A 170 -4.92 2.95 6.60
CA LEU A 170 -5.37 1.57 6.62
C LEU A 170 -6.81 1.51 6.12
N VAL A 171 -7.03 0.76 5.05
CA VAL A 171 -8.34 0.54 4.43
C VAL A 171 -8.82 -0.85 4.80
N LYS A 172 -10.00 -0.92 5.41
CA LYS A 172 -10.71 -2.17 5.69
C LYS A 172 -11.96 -2.22 4.85
N TYR A 173 -12.04 -3.18 3.94
CA TYR A 173 -13.21 -3.39 3.10
C TYR A 173 -14.27 -4.19 3.86
N ALA A 174 -15.54 -3.95 3.57
CA ALA A 174 -16.66 -4.63 4.25
C ALA A 174 -16.70 -6.15 3.99
N ASP A 175 -16.02 -6.59 2.93
CA ASP A 175 -15.87 -8.00 2.55
C ASP A 175 -14.73 -8.72 3.33
N GLY A 176 -13.97 -7.99 4.16
CA GLY A 176 -12.89 -8.54 4.99
C GLY A 176 -11.48 -8.31 4.44
N ARG A 177 -11.34 -7.79 3.21
CA ARG A 177 -10.02 -7.42 2.69
C ARG A 177 -9.43 -6.24 3.47
N GLU A 178 -8.12 -6.24 3.63
CA GLU A 178 -7.39 -5.12 4.24
C GLU A 178 -6.27 -4.63 3.30
N SER A 179 -6.06 -3.33 3.27
CA SER A 179 -4.99 -2.71 2.50
C SER A 179 -4.36 -1.51 3.21
N LEU A 180 -3.04 -1.48 3.28
CA LEU A 180 -2.28 -0.31 3.69
C LEU A 180 -1.96 0.53 2.46
N ALA A 181 -2.28 1.82 2.49
CA ALA A 181 -2.16 2.70 1.33
C ALA A 181 -1.36 3.96 1.65
N PHE A 182 -0.41 4.31 0.78
CA PHE A 182 0.38 5.53 0.83
C PHE A 182 0.21 6.31 -0.49
N ILE A 183 0.04 7.62 -0.39
CA ILE A 183 -0.29 8.48 -1.53
C ILE A 183 0.92 8.92 -2.37
N PHE A 184 2.11 8.51 -1.97
CA PHE A 184 3.36 8.76 -2.66
C PHE A 184 3.94 7.43 -3.12
N ASP A 185 4.65 7.48 -4.24
CA ASP A 185 5.52 6.38 -4.63
C ASP A 185 6.78 6.38 -3.77
N CYS A 186 7.44 5.22 -3.75
CA CYS A 186 8.70 5.09 -3.06
C CYS A 186 9.90 5.23 -3.97
N ALA A 187 10.95 5.86 -3.43
CA ALA A 187 12.20 6.09 -4.11
C ALA A 187 13.38 5.58 -3.27
N ALA A 188 14.40 5.04 -3.95
CA ALA A 188 15.56 4.43 -3.30
C ALA A 188 16.35 5.41 -2.42
N PHE A 189 16.29 6.71 -2.71
CA PHE A 189 16.97 7.73 -1.92
C PHE A 189 16.28 8.04 -0.59
N SER A 190 15.01 7.63 -0.40
CA SER A 190 14.20 8.04 0.74
C SER A 190 14.31 7.05 1.90
N PRO A 191 14.87 7.44 3.07
CA PRO A 191 14.89 6.57 4.25
C PRO A 191 13.48 6.24 4.74
N THR A 192 12.53 7.17 4.57
CA THR A 192 11.12 6.97 4.88
C THR A 192 10.53 5.80 4.12
N CYS A 193 10.93 5.59 2.87
CA CYS A 193 10.48 4.44 2.10
C CYS A 193 11.02 3.11 2.63
N MET A 194 12.24 3.10 3.19
CA MET A 194 12.74 1.91 3.88
C MET A 194 11.91 1.62 5.14
N VAL A 195 11.63 2.65 5.96
CA VAL A 195 10.82 2.50 7.18
C VAL A 195 9.40 2.04 6.86
N LEU A 196 8.72 2.68 5.90
CA LEU A 196 7.36 2.34 5.52
C LEU A 196 7.28 1.01 4.77
N GLY A 197 8.31 0.65 4.00
CA GLY A 197 8.41 -0.69 3.40
C GLY A 197 8.52 -1.78 4.47
N HIS A 198 9.32 -1.56 5.50
CA HIS A 198 9.43 -2.47 6.65
C HIS A 198 8.11 -2.57 7.43
N LEU A 199 7.48 -1.42 7.75
CA LEU A 199 6.17 -1.37 8.39
C LEU A 199 5.14 -2.19 7.62
N SER A 200 5.05 -1.91 6.31
CA SER A 200 4.09 -2.55 5.42
C SER A 200 4.31 -4.05 5.37
N LEU A 201 5.56 -4.49 5.31
CA LEU A 201 5.87 -5.91 5.24
C LEU A 201 5.53 -6.63 6.54
N SER A 202 5.90 -6.05 7.68
CA SER A 202 5.56 -6.58 9.00
C SER A 202 4.05 -6.72 9.16
N TRP A 203 3.29 -5.67 8.83
CA TRP A 203 1.84 -5.69 8.89
C TRP A 203 1.21 -6.71 7.92
N LEU A 204 1.70 -6.76 6.68
CA LEU A 204 1.21 -7.65 5.63
C LEU A 204 1.38 -9.12 5.99
N LEU A 205 2.49 -9.46 6.66
CA LEU A 205 2.79 -10.83 7.10
C LEU A 205 2.39 -11.12 8.55
N HIS A 206 1.58 -10.26 9.18
CA HIS A 206 1.16 -10.43 10.58
C HIS A 206 2.35 -10.62 11.54
N ASP A 207 3.44 -9.90 11.29
CA ASP A 207 4.72 -9.96 12.01
C ASP A 207 5.43 -11.34 11.93
N ILE A 208 5.00 -12.24 11.04
CA ILE A 208 5.64 -13.54 10.77
C ILE A 208 6.48 -13.42 9.49
N ILE A 209 7.72 -12.94 9.63
CA ILE A 209 8.63 -12.75 8.50
C ILE A 209 9.58 -13.96 8.41
N PRO A 210 9.52 -14.78 7.34
CA PRO A 210 10.50 -15.83 7.11
C PRO A 210 11.80 -15.20 6.60
N GLY A 211 12.61 -14.70 7.53
CA GLY A 211 13.84 -13.95 7.26
C GLY A 211 14.54 -13.50 8.54
N GLN A 212 15.55 -12.65 8.41
CA GLN A 212 16.33 -12.12 9.53
C GLN A 212 16.40 -10.60 9.45
N ARG A 213 16.25 -9.93 10.60
CA ARG A 213 16.34 -8.47 10.73
C ARG A 213 17.51 -8.09 11.63
N ASP A 214 18.65 -7.81 11.00
CA ASP A 214 19.86 -7.36 11.68
C ASP A 214 20.37 -6.05 11.10
N VAL A 215 20.93 -5.20 11.97
CA VAL A 215 21.62 -3.97 11.58
C VAL A 215 23.02 -4.01 12.16
N LEU A 216 24.01 -4.13 11.29
CA LEU A 216 25.41 -4.10 11.68
C LEU A 216 25.96 -2.68 11.55
N LEU A 217 26.42 -2.11 12.66
CA LEU A 217 27.19 -0.87 12.65
C LEU A 217 28.67 -1.22 12.79
N THR A 218 29.39 -1.26 11.67
CA THR A 218 30.85 -1.40 11.67
C THR A 218 31.48 -0.04 11.41
N VAL A 219 32.28 0.45 12.36
CA VAL A 219 33.04 1.69 12.23
C VAL A 219 34.50 1.30 12.02
N HIS A 220 35.03 1.59 10.83
CA HIS A 220 36.46 1.46 10.57
C HIS A 220 37.16 2.75 11.02
N GLN A 221 38.15 2.62 11.90
CA GLN A 221 39.03 3.71 12.32
C GLN A 221 40.13 3.95 11.28
#